data_AF-A0A1I0TU21-F1
#
_entry.id   AF-A0A1I0TU21-F1
#
_cell.length_a   1.000
_cell.length_b   1.000
_cell.length_c   1.000
_cell.angle_alpha   90.00
_cell.angle_beta   90.00
_cell.angle_gamma   90.00
#
_symmetry.space_group_name_H-M   'P 1'
#
loop_
_entity.id
_entity.type
_entity.pdbx_description
1 polymer ?
#
loop_
_entity_poly.entity_id
_entity_poly.type
_entity_poly.pdbx_seq_one_letter_code
_entity_poly.pdbx_strand_id
1 'polypeptide(L)'
;MYRPTVKTATATWLAGTTAALVVQGVFPRQFAATTAWGSNDGWQREIAIWNLGTVVAGAALVTGHDADPVRSQLRGLAVLSTLFGINHAVAAVETNKPGNWAWAAINAGGLVTAVAALTGRRH
;
A
#
# COMPACT_ATOMS: atom_id res chain seq x y z
N MET A 1 -20.30 -23.63 16.78
CA MET A 1 -19.02 -22.98 16.48
C MET A 1 -19.13 -22.33 15.11
N TYR A 2 -19.03 -21.00 15.00
CA TYR A 2 -19.06 -20.32 13.70
C TYR A 2 -17.71 -20.46 13.00
N ARG A 3 -17.69 -20.79 11.71
CA ARG A 3 -16.50 -20.80 10.86
C ARG A 3 -16.68 -19.77 9.74
N PRO A 4 -15.86 -18.71 9.67
CA PRO A 4 -16.00 -17.71 8.63
C PRO A 4 -15.69 -18.32 7.25
N THR A 5 -16.39 -17.84 6.22
CA THR A 5 -15.99 -18.10 4.84
C THR A 5 -14.69 -17.35 4.51
N VAL A 6 -13.97 -17.77 3.46
CA VAL A 6 -12.78 -17.05 2.98
C VAL A 6 -13.10 -15.58 2.69
N LYS A 7 -14.21 -15.30 1.99
CA LYS A 7 -14.64 -13.94 1.66
C LYS A 7 -14.88 -13.10 2.91
N THR A 8 -15.57 -13.66 3.90
CA THR A 8 -15.82 -12.97 5.18
C THR A 8 -14.51 -12.71 5.93
N ALA A 9 -13.60 -13.70 5.98
CA ALA A 9 -12.30 -13.55 6.62
C ALA A 9 -11.47 -12.45 5.93
N THR A 10 -11.44 -12.43 4.59
CA THR A 10 -10.76 -11.38 3.82
C THR A 10 -11.35 -10.00 4.10
N ALA A 11 -12.68 -9.87 4.09
CA ALA A 11 -13.33 -8.58 4.37
C ALA A 11 -13.00 -8.06 5.79
N THR A 12 -12.98 -8.94 6.79
CA THR A 12 -12.57 -8.59 8.16
C THR A 12 -11.11 -8.11 8.20
N TRP A 13 -10.20 -8.80 7.51
CA TRP A 13 -8.81 -8.37 7.41
C TRP A 13 -8.68 -7.02 6.72
N LEU A 14 -9.37 -6.79 5.60
CA LEU A 14 -9.33 -5.51 4.90
C LEU A 14 -9.89 -4.37 5.76
N ALA A 15 -10.92 -4.62 6.57
CA ALA A 15 -11.42 -3.64 7.53
C ALA A 15 -10.36 -3.28 8.59
N GLY A 16 -9.68 -4.28 9.16
CA GLY A 16 -8.57 -4.07 10.10
C GLY A 16 -7.38 -3.33 9.47
N THR A 17 -6.99 -3.71 8.25
CA THR A 17 -5.94 -3.04 7.47
C THR A 17 -6.32 -1.58 7.16
N THR A 18 -7.59 -1.31 6.85
CA THR A 18 -8.09 0.05 6.63
C THR A 18 -8.05 0.87 7.93
N ALA A 19 -8.43 0.28 9.06
CA ALA A 19 -8.28 0.94 10.36
C ALA A 19 -6.81 1.24 10.68
N ALA A 20 -5.91 0.29 10.44
CA ALA A 20 -4.47 0.48 10.64
C ALA A 20 -3.88 1.55 9.71
N LEU A 21 -4.33 1.59 8.44
CA LEU A 21 -4.01 2.67 7.49
C LEU A 21 -4.36 4.04 8.06
N VAL A 22 -5.61 4.21 8.52
CA VAL A 22 -6.09 5.50 9.03
C VAL A 22 -5.36 5.87 10.32
N VAL A 23 -5.30 4.95 11.28
CA VAL A 23 -4.71 5.22 12.60
C VAL A 23 -3.22 5.53 12.49
N GLN A 24 -2.45 4.77 11.71
CA GLN A 24 -1.01 5.04 11.57
C GLN A 24 -0.70 6.15 10.57
N GLY A 25 -1.56 6.40 9.58
CA GLY A 25 -1.36 7.48 8.60
C GLY A 25 -1.75 8.86 9.11
N VAL A 26 -2.82 8.95 9.91
CA VAL A 26 -3.39 10.22 10.39
C VAL A 26 -3.05 10.49 11.86
N PHE A 27 -2.97 9.45 12.69
CA PHE A 27 -2.72 9.56 14.13
C PHE A 27 -1.48 8.76 14.59
N PRO A 28 -0.32 8.84 13.90
CA PRO A 28 0.82 7.97 14.16
C PRO A 28 1.34 8.07 15.60
N ARG A 29 1.37 9.27 16.17
CA ARG A 29 1.88 9.51 17.54
C ARG A 29 0.93 8.99 18.60
N GLN A 30 -0.37 9.15 18.41
CA GLN A 30 -1.40 8.62 19.30
C GLN A 30 -1.38 7.10 19.27
N PHE A 31 -1.26 6.50 18.07
CA PHE A 31 -1.06 5.05 17.92
C PHE A 31 0.20 4.58 18.66
N ALA A 32 1.34 5.21 18.38
CA ALA A 32 2.61 4.87 19.01
C ALA A 32 2.55 4.91 20.55
N ALA A 33 1.89 5.91 21.13
CA ALA A 33 1.73 6.05 22.58
C ALA A 33 0.94 4.89 23.24
N THR A 34 0.15 4.14 22.46
CA THR A 34 -0.63 3.00 22.95
C THR A 34 0.04 1.64 22.71
N THR A 35 1.22 1.61 22.08
CA THR A 35 1.92 0.37 21.72
C THR A 35 3.35 0.35 22.24
N ALA A 36 3.91 -0.85 22.41
CA ALA A 36 5.28 -1.01 22.92
C ALA A 36 6.38 -0.60 21.92
N TRP A 37 6.04 -0.30 20.67
CA TRP A 37 6.99 -0.09 19.58
C TRP A 37 7.52 1.34 19.46
N GLY A 38 6.92 2.28 20.19
CA GLY A 38 7.31 3.70 20.14
C GLY A 38 6.92 4.42 18.85
N SER A 39 7.35 5.68 18.75
CA SER A 39 7.03 6.56 17.61
C SER A 39 8.19 6.62 16.62
N ASN A 40 7.92 6.43 15.34
CA ASN A 40 8.87 6.60 14.25
C ASN A 40 8.11 7.05 12.99
N ASP A 41 8.06 8.37 12.78
CA ASP A 41 7.22 9.01 11.75
C ASP A 41 7.49 8.44 10.34
N GLY A 42 8.70 7.95 10.05
CA GLY A 42 9.02 7.26 8.80
C GLY A 42 8.38 5.86 8.71
N TRP A 43 8.56 5.04 9.74
CA TRP A 43 8.02 3.69 9.79
C TRP A 43 6.49 3.67 9.76
N GLN A 44 5.81 4.51 10.56
CA GLN A 44 4.34 4.56 10.54
C GLN A 44 3.79 5.02 9.18
N ARG A 45 4.48 5.96 8.51
CA ARG A 45 4.13 6.38 7.15
C ARG A 45 4.27 5.25 6.14
N GLU A 46 5.34 4.47 6.21
CA GLU A 46 5.52 3.31 5.33
C GLU A 46 4.47 2.22 5.58
N ILE A 47 4.09 1.97 6.84
CA ILE A 47 2.98 1.05 7.17
C ILE A 47 1.66 1.53 6.59
N ALA A 48 1.36 2.83 6.67
CA ALA A 48 0.17 3.40 6.04
C ALA A 48 0.19 3.17 4.51
N ILE A 49 1.33 3.41 3.85
CA ILE A 49 1.47 3.14 2.40
C ILE A 49 1.21 1.66 2.09
N TRP A 50 1.86 0.74 2.80
CA TRP A 50 1.66 -0.71 2.65
C TRP A 50 0.20 -1.12 2.80
N ASN A 51 -0.48 -0.58 3.83
CA ASN A 51 -1.88 -0.88 4.08
C ASN A 51 -2.80 -0.38 2.96
N LEU A 52 -2.56 0.81 2.41
CA LEU A 52 -3.38 1.35 1.32
C LEU A 52 -3.27 0.48 0.06
N GLY A 53 -2.08 0.08 -0.34
CA GLY A 53 -1.91 -0.82 -1.48
C GLY A 53 -2.59 -2.18 -1.27
N THR A 54 -2.49 -2.73 -0.06
CA THR A 54 -3.16 -3.99 0.34
C THR A 54 -4.68 -3.86 0.25
N VAL A 55 -5.23 -2.74 0.75
CA VAL A 55 -6.67 -2.46 0.67
C VAL A 55 -7.14 -2.34 -0.77
N VAL A 56 -6.40 -1.65 -1.62
CA VAL A 56 -6.75 -1.49 -3.05
C VAL A 56 -6.75 -2.84 -3.77
N ALA A 57 -5.70 -3.66 -3.60
CA ALA A 57 -5.65 -5.00 -4.20
C ALA A 57 -6.78 -5.90 -3.67
N GLY A 58 -6.95 -5.96 -2.35
CA GLY A 58 -7.97 -6.79 -1.73
C GLY A 58 -9.39 -6.39 -2.08
N ALA A 59 -9.68 -5.08 -2.14
CA ALA A 59 -10.99 -4.58 -2.55
C ALA A 59 -11.29 -4.95 -4.00
N ALA A 60 -10.33 -4.80 -4.92
CA ALA A 60 -10.49 -5.20 -6.31
C ALA A 60 -10.77 -6.71 -6.44
N LEU A 61 -10.04 -7.55 -5.68
CA LEU A 61 -10.25 -9.00 -5.64
C LEU A 61 -11.64 -9.38 -5.11
N VAL A 62 -12.08 -8.80 -3.99
CA VAL A 62 -13.34 -9.16 -3.32
C VAL A 62 -14.57 -8.69 -4.10
N THR A 63 -14.46 -7.56 -4.79
CA THR A 63 -15.53 -7.00 -5.63
C THR A 63 -15.60 -7.64 -7.02
N GLY A 64 -14.59 -8.42 -7.41
CA GLY A 64 -14.46 -8.95 -8.78
C GLY A 64 -14.27 -7.84 -9.82
N HIS A 65 -13.66 -6.72 -9.41
CA HIS A 65 -13.47 -5.53 -10.25
C HIS A 65 -12.73 -5.85 -11.55
N ASP A 66 -11.70 -6.67 -11.46
CA ASP A 66 -11.06 -7.29 -12.62
C ASP A 66 -11.37 -8.79 -12.63
N ALA A 67 -11.63 -9.34 -13.82
CA ALA A 67 -11.82 -10.78 -14.00
C ALA A 67 -10.53 -11.58 -13.72
N ASP A 68 -9.38 -10.93 -13.86
CA ASP A 68 -8.07 -11.50 -13.59
C ASP A 68 -7.57 -11.05 -12.20
N PRO A 69 -7.32 -11.99 -11.26
CA PRO A 69 -6.80 -11.66 -9.94
C PRO A 69 -5.39 -11.04 -9.99
N VAL A 70 -4.57 -11.35 -10.99
CA VAL A 70 -3.24 -10.74 -11.16
C VAL A 70 -3.39 -9.25 -11.44
N ARG A 71 -4.35 -8.88 -12.28
CA ARG A 71 -4.68 -7.48 -12.56
C ARG A 71 -5.17 -6.72 -11.32
N SER A 72 -6.00 -7.37 -10.50
CA SER A 72 -6.44 -6.80 -9.22
C SER A 72 -5.26 -6.55 -8.27
N GLN A 73 -4.34 -7.50 -8.15
CA GLN A 73 -3.11 -7.35 -7.36
C GLN A 73 -2.23 -6.21 -7.91
N LEU A 74 -2.09 -6.12 -9.24
CA LEU A 74 -1.28 -5.11 -9.90
C LEU A 74 -1.77 -3.67 -9.62
N ARG A 75 -3.08 -3.46 -9.44
CA ARG A 75 -3.62 -2.16 -9.00
C ARG A 75 -3.07 -1.74 -7.62
N GLY A 76 -3.07 -2.66 -6.66
CA GLY A 76 -2.50 -2.38 -5.34
C GLY A 76 -1.00 -2.10 -5.41
N LEU A 77 -0.26 -2.89 -6.21
CA LEU A 77 1.17 -2.65 -6.45
C LEU A 77 1.43 -1.29 -7.12
N ALA A 78 0.60 -0.87 -8.08
CA ALA A 78 0.72 0.45 -8.71
C ALA A 78 0.55 1.59 -7.69
N VAL A 79 -0.39 1.45 -6.75
CA VAL A 79 -0.58 2.41 -5.65
C VAL A 79 0.63 2.42 -4.73
N LEU A 80 1.17 1.25 -4.35
CA LEU A 80 2.40 1.17 -3.57
C LEU A 80 3.58 1.84 -4.27
N SER A 81 3.81 1.50 -5.53
CA SER A 81 4.89 2.09 -6.33
C SER A 81 4.76 3.60 -6.43
N THR A 82 3.54 4.12 -6.62
CA THR A 82 3.32 5.57 -6.63
C THR A 82 3.73 6.21 -5.30
N LEU A 83 3.24 5.67 -4.19
CA LEU A 83 3.40 6.30 -2.88
C LEU A 83 4.80 6.12 -2.30
N PHE A 84 5.42 4.95 -2.48
CA PHE A 84 6.84 4.77 -2.13
C PHE A 84 7.74 5.61 -3.02
N GLY A 85 7.44 5.72 -4.32
CA GLY A 85 8.16 6.59 -5.23
C GLY A 85 8.17 8.04 -4.74
N ILE A 86 6.99 8.57 -4.38
CA ILE A 86 6.86 9.92 -3.81
C ILE A 86 7.58 10.03 -2.47
N ASN A 87 7.39 9.08 -1.55
CA ASN A 87 8.02 9.09 -0.22
C ASN A 87 9.55 9.16 -0.32
N HIS A 88 10.14 8.33 -1.18
CA HIS A 88 11.57 8.33 -1.41
C HIS A 88 12.03 9.58 -2.17
N ALA A 89 11.29 10.06 -3.16
CA ALA A 89 11.65 11.28 -3.88
C ALA A 89 11.70 12.50 -2.96
N VAL A 90 10.70 12.66 -2.08
CA VAL A 90 10.69 13.73 -1.07
C VAL A 90 11.89 13.60 -0.13
N ALA A 91 12.12 12.41 0.43
CA ALA A 91 13.27 12.17 1.31
C ALA A 91 14.62 12.36 0.59
N ALA A 92 14.68 12.10 -0.72
CA ALA A 92 15.88 12.33 -1.53
C ALA A 92 16.19 13.82 -1.68
N VAL A 93 15.16 14.63 -1.95
CA VAL A 93 15.30 16.10 -2.04
C VAL A 93 15.71 16.69 -0.69
N GLU A 94 15.14 16.21 0.41
CA GLU A 94 15.41 16.73 1.75
C GLU A 94 16.79 16.35 2.30
N THR A 95 17.26 15.14 2.02
CA THR A 95 18.45 14.57 2.68
C THR A 95 19.62 14.31 1.75
N ASN A 96 19.40 14.37 0.44
CA ASN A 96 20.36 14.02 -0.61
C ASN A 96 21.02 12.62 -0.44
N LYS A 97 20.34 11.70 0.26
CA LYS A 97 20.84 10.33 0.45
C LYS A 97 20.65 9.52 -0.84
N PRO A 98 21.71 8.90 -1.38
CA PRO A 98 21.64 8.20 -2.67
C PRO A 98 20.64 7.04 -2.69
N GLY A 99 20.44 6.37 -1.55
CA GLY A 99 19.43 5.31 -1.43
C GLY A 99 18.01 5.78 -1.75
N ASN A 100 17.65 7.00 -1.35
CA ASN A 100 16.31 7.54 -1.62
C ASN A 100 16.11 7.82 -3.12
N TRP A 101 17.14 8.30 -3.82
CA TRP A 101 17.08 8.43 -5.28
C TRP A 101 16.89 7.08 -5.98
N ALA A 102 17.64 6.06 -5.55
CA ALA A 102 17.54 4.71 -6.11
C ALA A 102 16.14 4.12 -5.93
N TRP A 103 15.59 4.18 -4.70
CA TRP A 103 14.26 3.64 -4.42
C TRP A 103 13.13 4.44 -5.08
N ALA A 104 13.27 5.76 -5.23
CA ALA A 104 12.34 6.55 -6.02
C ALA A 104 12.32 6.11 -7.49
N ALA A 105 13.50 5.88 -8.09
CA ALA A 105 13.61 5.43 -9.48
C ALA A 105 13.05 4.02 -9.70
N ILE A 106 13.33 3.08 -8.79
CA ILE A 106 12.79 1.71 -8.85
C ILE A 106 11.26 1.74 -8.82
N ASN A 107 10.68 2.53 -7.90
CA ASN A 107 9.24 2.66 -7.77
C ASN A 107 8.61 3.36 -8.99
N ALA A 108 9.28 4.37 -9.57
CA ALA A 108 8.84 4.97 -10.83
C ALA A 108 8.79 3.95 -11.97
N GLY A 109 9.80 3.08 -12.09
CA GLY A 109 9.81 1.97 -13.05
C GLY A 109 8.66 0.97 -12.82
N GLY A 110 8.42 0.60 -11.56
CA GLY A 110 7.27 -0.24 -11.18
C GLY A 110 5.93 0.40 -11.57
N LEU A 111 5.77 1.71 -11.35
CA LEU A 111 4.56 2.43 -11.73
C LEU A 111 4.36 2.47 -13.26
N VAL A 112 5.41 2.79 -14.02
CA VAL A 112 5.34 2.85 -15.49
C VAL A 112 4.92 1.50 -16.06
N THR A 113 5.54 0.41 -15.60
CA THR A 113 5.19 -0.94 -16.06
C THR A 113 3.77 -1.33 -15.67
N ALA A 114 3.34 -1.02 -14.45
CA ALA A 114 1.97 -1.28 -13.99
C ALA A 114 0.93 -0.49 -14.79
N VAL A 115 1.14 0.81 -15.03
CA VAL A 115 0.23 1.64 -15.82
C VAL A 115 0.15 1.15 -17.26
N ALA A 116 1.29 0.80 -17.88
CA ALA A 116 1.31 0.25 -19.23
C ALA A 116 0.48 -1.05 -19.32
N ALA A 117 0.64 -1.98 -18.37
CA ALA A 117 -0.12 -3.23 -18.33
C ALA A 117 -1.61 -3.02 -17.99
N LEU A 118 -1.94 -2.07 -17.11
CA LEU A 118 -3.32 -1.76 -16.73
C LEU A 118 -4.06 -0.97 -17.81
N THR A 119 -3.37 -0.25 -18.69
CA THR A 119 -4.00 0.53 -19.78
C THR A 119 -3.97 -0.19 -21.14
N GLY A 120 -3.06 -1.16 -21.31
CA GLY A 120 -3.05 -2.06 -22.46
C GLY A 120 -4.38 -2.79 -22.63
N ARG A 121 -4.88 -2.85 -23.87
CA ARG A 121 -6.06 -3.66 -24.21
C ARG A 121 -5.73 -5.12 -23.87
N ARG A 122 -6.65 -5.80 -23.16
CA ARG A 122 -6.52 -7.22 -22.81
C ARG A 122 -6.11 -8.02 -24.06
N HIS A 123 -4.97 -8.71 -24.00
CA HIS A 123 -4.68 -9.82 -24.91
C HIS A 123 -5.36 -11.08 -24.37
#